data_AF-A0A2W5PRS6-F1
#
_entry.id   AF-A0A2W5PRS6-F1
#
_cell.length_a   1.000
_cell.length_b   1.000
_cell.length_c   1.000
_cell.angle_alpha   90.00
_cell.angle_beta   90.00
_cell.angle_gamma   90.00
#
_symmetry.space_group_name_H-M   'P 1'
#
loop_
_entity.id
_entity.type
_entity.pdbx_description
1 polymer ?
#
loop_
_entity_poly.entity_id
_entity_poly.type
_entity_poly.pdbx_seq_one_letter_code
_entity_poly.pdbx_strand_id
1 'polypeptide(L)'
;MALIPYFSPEAKIERAERRIERACESIADAALQMEAYGRMSAITKLADIGGKYAAEYIARIGEFTNAPIVTKHAADKLKTMPNGVKLIGSMADSDTPYRASDILEALEKIGTKEAYAVMVNVAQRMDNQTIDEEVAKALISDGGEIAMGLLQTHALDRPRVIPSAIAMLRKEPTYQSAVSIQFLSTVADRTQLSMTEAANAVFDIARKQPSHDIGTGIPYIATQMAQSISNQAYVKTQSDDKEFGHRLRHVLQEASFLPCLDEPVKEQVRKAYRDSKDIAERKFGQFQMHRTH
;
A
#
# COMPACT_ATOMS: atom_id res chain seq x y z
N MET A 1 -10.17 18.41 61.13
CA MET A 1 -10.41 17.50 59.98
C MET A 1 -11.29 18.24 58.98
N ALA A 2 -10.69 18.75 57.90
CA ALA A 2 -11.48 19.38 56.83
C ALA A 2 -12.12 18.26 55.99
N LEU A 3 -13.45 18.15 56.06
CA LEU A 3 -14.24 17.37 55.12
C LEU A 3 -14.11 18.05 53.75
N ILE A 4 -13.27 17.51 52.88
CA ILE A 4 -13.19 17.90 51.46
C ILE A 4 -14.53 17.53 50.82
N PRO A 5 -15.40 18.47 50.43
CA PRO A 5 -16.70 18.11 49.91
C PRO A 5 -16.58 17.83 48.41
N TYR A 6 -16.44 16.55 48.04
CA TYR A 6 -17.25 15.75 47.09
C TYR A 6 -17.88 16.38 45.81
N PHE A 7 -17.55 17.60 45.43
CA PHE A 7 -18.24 18.40 44.41
C PHE A 7 -17.28 19.26 43.58
N SER A 8 -16.10 18.75 43.27
CA SER A 8 -15.32 19.39 42.21
C SER A 8 -16.07 19.23 40.87
N PRO A 9 -16.03 20.22 39.98
CA PRO A 9 -16.60 20.12 38.64
C PRO A 9 -16.14 18.86 37.89
N GLU A 10 -14.89 18.45 38.09
CA GLU A 10 -14.29 17.25 37.52
C GLU A 10 -15.00 15.98 37.98
N ALA A 11 -15.30 15.85 39.28
CA ALA A 11 -16.02 14.71 39.82
C ALA A 11 -17.48 14.63 39.32
N LYS A 12 -18.09 15.77 38.95
CA LYS A 12 -19.42 15.80 38.33
C LYS A 12 -19.37 15.34 36.87
N ILE A 13 -18.36 15.80 36.12
CA ILE A 13 -18.13 15.40 34.73
C ILE A 13 -17.85 13.90 34.66
N GLU A 14 -16.97 13.39 35.50
CA GLU A 14 -16.63 11.95 35.54
C GLU A 14 -17.86 11.08 35.84
N ARG A 15 -18.73 11.50 36.78
CA ARG A 15 -19.99 10.78 37.05
C ARG A 15 -20.95 10.82 35.86
N ALA A 16 -21.01 11.93 35.12
CA ALA A 16 -21.84 12.03 33.93
C ALA A 16 -21.31 11.12 32.82
N GLU A 17 -19.99 11.12 32.58
CA GLU A 17 -19.32 10.23 31.63
C GLU A 17 -19.60 8.76 31.93
N ARG A 18 -19.43 8.32 33.19
CA ARG A 18 -19.75 6.93 33.61
C ARG A 18 -21.23 6.55 33.41
N ARG A 19 -22.15 7.51 33.52
CA ARG A 19 -23.58 7.25 33.26
C ARG A 19 -23.84 7.07 31.77
N ILE A 20 -23.20 7.89 30.93
CA ILE A 20 -23.28 7.77 29.46
C ILE A 20 -22.68 6.44 29.00
N GLU A 21 -21.51 6.08 29.53
CA GLU A 21 -20.84 4.81 29.26
C GLU A 21 -21.76 3.61 29.57
N ARG A 22 -22.33 3.53 30.78
CA ARG A 22 -23.27 2.47 31.15
C ARG A 22 -24.53 2.42 30.30
N ALA A 23 -25.03 3.58 29.87
CA ALA A 23 -26.19 3.63 28.99
C ALA A 23 -25.84 3.06 27.61
N CYS A 24 -24.67 3.41 27.07
CA CYS A 24 -24.18 2.86 25.80
C CYS A 24 -23.95 1.35 25.91
N GLU A 25 -23.35 0.89 27.01
CA GLU A 25 -23.13 -0.53 27.32
C GLU A 25 -24.44 -1.31 27.31
N SER A 26 -25.44 -0.83 28.06
CA SER A 26 -26.75 -1.48 28.14
C SER A 26 -27.45 -1.56 26.78
N ILE A 27 -27.33 -0.52 25.93
CA ILE A 27 -27.86 -0.55 24.57
C ILE A 27 -27.13 -1.61 23.73
N ALA A 28 -25.81 -1.68 23.82
CA ALA A 28 -25.01 -2.62 23.05
C ALA A 28 -25.26 -4.07 23.46
N ASP A 29 -25.29 -4.37 24.75
CA ASP A 29 -25.56 -5.72 25.25
C ASP A 29 -26.95 -6.21 24.84
N ALA A 30 -27.96 -5.34 24.92
CA ALA A 30 -29.30 -5.65 24.42
C ALA A 30 -29.30 -5.90 22.91
N ALA A 31 -28.58 -5.07 22.14
CA ALA A 31 -28.49 -5.19 20.68
C ALA A 31 -27.84 -6.50 20.23
N LEU A 32 -26.82 -6.99 20.95
CA LEU A 32 -26.14 -8.24 20.61
C LEU A 32 -27.09 -9.46 20.65
N GLN A 33 -28.12 -9.41 21.50
CA GLN A 33 -29.18 -10.43 21.59
C GLN A 33 -30.27 -10.29 20.51
N MET A 34 -30.25 -9.22 19.71
CA MET A 34 -31.23 -8.97 18.66
C MET A 34 -30.76 -9.47 17.30
N GLU A 35 -31.72 -9.60 16.38
CA GLU A 35 -31.45 -9.80 14.95
C GLU A 35 -30.81 -8.56 14.30
N ALA A 36 -30.40 -8.70 13.04
CA ALA A 36 -29.64 -7.68 12.31
C ALA A 36 -30.31 -6.28 12.31
N TYR A 37 -31.64 -6.22 12.14
CA TYR A 37 -32.36 -4.94 12.13
C TYR A 37 -32.33 -4.25 13.51
N GLY A 38 -32.47 -5.03 14.59
CA GLY A 38 -32.35 -4.52 15.96
C GLY A 38 -30.96 -3.97 16.25
N ARG A 39 -29.92 -4.66 15.78
CA ARG A 39 -28.52 -4.20 15.87
C ARG A 39 -28.29 -2.89 15.12
N MET A 40 -28.78 -2.77 13.89
CA MET A 40 -28.67 -1.53 13.10
C MET A 40 -29.42 -0.37 13.75
N SER A 41 -30.60 -0.62 14.32
CA SER A 41 -31.34 0.38 15.10
C SER A 41 -30.53 0.86 16.31
N ALA A 42 -29.93 -0.05 17.06
CA ALA A 42 -29.09 0.27 18.21
C ALA A 42 -27.84 1.06 17.83
N ILE A 43 -27.14 0.68 16.76
CA ILE A 43 -26.01 1.44 16.19
C ILE A 43 -26.41 2.88 15.88
N THR A 44 -27.61 3.07 15.31
CA THR A 44 -28.10 4.40 14.96
C THR A 44 -28.36 5.23 16.22
N LYS A 45 -28.99 4.64 17.25
CA LYS A 45 -29.21 5.30 18.54
C LYS A 45 -27.90 5.67 19.24
N LEU A 46 -26.90 4.78 19.20
CA LEU A 46 -25.57 5.08 19.74
C LEU A 46 -24.91 6.23 18.96
N ALA A 47 -25.03 6.25 17.63
CA ALA A 47 -24.50 7.32 16.82
C ALA A 47 -25.13 8.68 17.15
N ASP A 48 -26.43 8.70 17.45
CA ASP A 48 -27.15 9.90 17.90
C ASP A 48 -26.69 10.40 19.28
N ILE A 49 -26.26 9.49 20.18
CA ILE A 49 -25.64 9.85 21.47
C ILE A 49 -24.26 10.50 21.24
N GLY A 50 -23.47 9.94 20.33
CA GLY A 50 -22.15 10.44 19.98
C GLY A 50 -21.07 10.26 21.06
N GLY A 51 -19.88 10.76 20.78
CA GLY A 51 -18.74 10.71 21.70
C GLY A 51 -17.98 9.37 21.71
N LYS A 52 -16.93 9.31 22.55
CA LYS A 52 -15.97 8.19 22.58
C LYS A 52 -16.63 6.85 22.93
N TYR A 53 -17.48 6.82 23.96
CA TYR A 53 -18.14 5.60 24.43
C TYR A 53 -19.10 5.04 23.38
N ALA A 54 -19.93 5.89 22.77
CA ALA A 54 -20.83 5.44 21.72
C ALA A 54 -20.07 4.83 20.55
N ALA A 55 -18.93 5.41 20.15
CA ALA A 55 -18.09 4.85 19.11
C ALA A 55 -17.56 3.45 19.48
N GLU A 56 -17.03 3.27 20.69
CA GLU A 56 -16.53 1.97 21.18
C GLU A 56 -17.62 0.89 21.16
N TYR A 57 -18.84 1.24 21.59
CA TYR A 57 -19.94 0.29 21.61
C TYR A 57 -20.54 0.02 20.21
N ILE A 58 -20.52 0.98 19.28
CA ILE A 58 -20.84 0.72 17.87
C ILE A 58 -19.85 -0.27 17.27
N ALA A 59 -18.56 -0.08 17.52
CA ALA A 59 -17.50 -0.97 17.04
C ALA A 59 -17.70 -2.39 17.59
N ARG A 60 -17.99 -2.52 18.88
CA ARG A 60 -18.32 -3.80 19.53
C ARG A 60 -19.50 -4.51 18.84
N ILE A 61 -20.60 -3.80 18.54
CA ILE A 61 -21.73 -4.44 17.82
C ILE A 61 -21.30 -4.90 16.42
N GLY A 62 -20.49 -4.09 15.71
CA GLY A 62 -19.99 -4.42 14.39
C GLY A 62 -18.97 -5.56 14.36
N GLU A 63 -18.23 -5.77 15.45
CA GLU A 63 -17.26 -6.85 15.66
C GLU A 63 -17.95 -8.17 16.03
N PHE A 64 -18.94 -8.15 16.93
CA PHE A 64 -19.59 -9.37 17.43
C PHE A 64 -20.82 -9.82 16.61
N THR A 65 -21.04 -9.23 15.44
CA THR A 65 -22.10 -9.63 14.50
C THR A 65 -21.54 -10.45 13.35
N ASN A 66 -22.27 -11.49 12.93
CA ASN A 66 -21.96 -12.27 11.72
C ASN A 66 -22.69 -11.73 10.47
N ALA A 67 -23.48 -10.66 10.61
CA ALA A 67 -24.23 -10.07 9.52
C ALA A 67 -23.42 -8.93 8.86
N PRO A 68 -22.96 -9.08 7.59
CA PRO A 68 -22.12 -8.08 6.91
C PRO A 68 -22.76 -6.70 6.85
N ILE A 69 -24.08 -6.64 6.64
CA ILE A 69 -24.84 -5.39 6.61
C ILE A 69 -24.74 -4.59 7.92
N VAL A 70 -24.62 -5.28 9.06
CA VAL A 70 -24.48 -4.63 10.38
C VAL A 70 -23.07 -4.08 10.53
N THR A 71 -22.04 -4.84 10.14
CA THR A 71 -20.64 -4.39 10.14
C THR A 71 -20.46 -3.16 9.25
N LYS A 72 -21.00 -3.19 8.04
CA LYS A 72 -20.99 -2.04 7.11
C LYS A 72 -21.67 -0.81 7.69
N HIS A 73 -22.86 -0.99 8.29
CA HIS A 73 -23.60 0.09 8.93
C HIS A 73 -22.86 0.69 10.13
N ALA A 74 -22.20 -0.15 10.94
CA ALA A 74 -21.35 0.31 12.04
C ALA A 74 -20.15 1.13 11.53
N ALA A 75 -19.44 0.64 10.52
CA ALA A 75 -18.31 1.36 9.92
C ALA A 75 -18.75 2.72 9.34
N ASP A 76 -19.90 2.77 8.67
CA ASP A 76 -20.47 3.99 8.12
C ASP A 76 -20.79 5.05 9.19
N LYS A 77 -21.20 4.63 10.39
CA LYS A 77 -21.42 5.57 11.50
C LYS A 77 -20.11 6.00 12.14
N LEU A 78 -19.18 5.08 12.32
CA LEU A 78 -17.90 5.35 12.96
C LEU A 78 -17.02 6.34 12.19
N LYS A 79 -17.11 6.42 10.86
CA LYS A 79 -16.23 7.27 10.03
C LYS A 79 -16.17 8.75 10.44
N THR A 80 -17.22 9.26 11.11
CA THR A 80 -17.31 10.65 11.57
C THR A 80 -17.10 10.83 13.08
N MET A 81 -16.85 9.74 13.80
CA MET A 81 -16.74 9.72 15.26
C MET A 81 -15.29 9.78 15.74
N PRO A 82 -15.03 10.24 16.98
CA PRO A 82 -13.70 10.18 17.58
C PRO A 82 -13.15 8.75 17.58
N ASN A 83 -11.89 8.58 17.18
CA ASN A 83 -11.22 7.27 17.02
C ASN A 83 -11.90 6.31 16.03
N GLY A 84 -12.84 6.79 15.21
CA GLY A 84 -13.62 5.97 14.30
C GLY A 84 -12.79 5.09 13.36
N VAL A 85 -11.73 5.64 12.78
CA VAL A 85 -10.83 4.90 11.87
C VAL A 85 -10.16 3.71 12.57
N LYS A 86 -9.65 3.90 13.78
CA LYS A 86 -9.04 2.83 14.58
C LYS A 86 -10.05 1.75 14.96
N LEU A 87 -11.25 2.17 15.35
CA LEU A 87 -12.35 1.28 15.74
C LEU A 87 -12.88 0.47 14.55
N ILE A 88 -12.94 1.06 13.35
CA ILE A 88 -13.23 0.33 12.11
C ILE A 88 -12.17 -0.75 11.88
N GLY A 89 -10.89 -0.42 12.08
CA GLY A 89 -9.79 -1.38 11.96
C GLY A 89 -9.83 -2.56 12.94
N SER A 90 -10.31 -2.37 14.17
CA SER A 90 -10.44 -3.46 15.14
C SER A 90 -11.59 -4.41 14.80
N MET A 91 -12.62 -3.94 14.08
CA MET A 91 -13.71 -4.80 13.62
C MET A 91 -13.27 -5.86 12.59
N ALA A 92 -12.10 -5.69 11.96
CA ALA A 92 -11.50 -6.67 11.05
C ALA A 92 -10.80 -7.83 11.77
N ASP A 93 -10.65 -7.81 13.10
CA ASP A 93 -9.91 -8.82 13.87
C ASP A 93 -10.63 -10.18 14.03
N SER A 94 -11.86 -10.30 13.51
CA SER A 94 -12.52 -11.60 13.43
C SER A 94 -11.92 -12.46 12.31
N ASP A 95 -11.77 -13.77 12.53
CA ASP A 95 -11.21 -14.78 11.60
C ASP A 95 -11.94 -14.97 10.24
N THR A 96 -12.71 -13.99 9.77
CA THR A 96 -13.48 -14.06 8.53
C THR A 96 -12.97 -13.07 7.48
N PRO A 97 -12.28 -13.53 6.42
CA PRO A 97 -11.76 -12.68 5.35
C PRO A 97 -12.82 -11.79 4.68
N TYR A 98 -14.06 -12.27 4.56
CA TYR A 98 -15.17 -11.49 4.00
C TYR A 98 -15.46 -10.21 4.79
N ARG A 99 -15.34 -10.26 6.12
CA ARG A 99 -15.56 -9.09 6.97
C ARG A 99 -14.46 -8.06 6.81
N ALA A 100 -13.22 -8.53 6.70
CA ALA A 100 -12.08 -7.64 6.47
C ALA A 100 -12.22 -6.88 5.14
N SER A 101 -12.73 -7.51 4.07
CA SER A 101 -13.00 -6.82 2.80
C SER A 101 -13.98 -5.65 2.94
N ASP A 102 -15.11 -5.84 3.64
CA ASP A 102 -16.06 -4.76 3.93
C ASP A 102 -15.43 -3.62 4.75
N ILE A 103 -14.56 -3.96 5.71
CA ILE A 103 -13.81 -3.00 6.52
C ILE A 103 -12.80 -2.24 5.67
N LEU A 104 -12.07 -2.92 4.79
CA LEU A 104 -11.12 -2.30 3.88
C LEU A 104 -11.82 -1.36 2.91
N GLU A 105 -12.98 -1.73 2.36
CA GLU A 105 -13.81 -0.85 1.51
C GLU A 105 -14.21 0.43 2.28
N ALA A 106 -14.59 0.30 3.56
CA ALA A 106 -14.95 1.44 4.39
C ALA A 106 -13.75 2.37 4.66
N LEU A 107 -12.57 1.80 4.94
CA LEU A 107 -11.34 2.55 5.17
C LEU A 107 -10.84 3.24 3.89
N GLU A 108 -10.93 2.57 2.74
CA GLU A 108 -10.59 3.16 1.43
C GLU A 108 -11.43 4.41 1.16
N LYS A 109 -12.75 4.36 1.41
CA LYS A 109 -13.65 5.52 1.24
C LYS A 109 -13.34 6.69 2.17
N ILE A 110 -12.71 6.44 3.32
CA ILE A 110 -12.26 7.51 4.22
C ILE A 110 -11.07 8.25 3.61
N GLY A 111 -10.17 7.54 2.91
CA GLY A 111 -9.11 8.15 2.10
C GLY A 111 -8.09 8.98 2.90
N THR A 112 -7.93 8.71 4.19
CA THR A 112 -6.94 9.42 5.03
C THR A 112 -5.70 8.58 5.26
N LYS A 113 -4.57 9.24 5.55
CA LYS A 113 -3.33 8.58 5.99
C LYS A 113 -3.56 7.57 7.12
N GLU A 114 -4.40 7.94 8.09
CA GLU A 114 -4.73 7.07 9.22
C GLU A 114 -5.49 5.82 8.76
N ALA A 115 -6.45 5.98 7.85
CA ALA A 115 -7.20 4.86 7.30
C ALA A 115 -6.30 3.88 6.55
N TYR A 116 -5.41 4.38 5.67
CA TYR A 116 -4.46 3.55 4.97
C TYR A 116 -3.47 2.84 5.90
N ALA A 117 -2.99 3.51 6.95
CA ALA A 117 -2.13 2.86 7.94
C ALA A 117 -2.87 1.72 8.68
N VAL A 118 -4.14 1.92 9.00
CA VAL A 118 -4.98 0.87 9.59
C VAL A 118 -5.20 -0.29 8.61
N MET A 119 -5.43 -0.03 7.32
CA MET A 119 -5.55 -1.09 6.30
C MET A 119 -4.29 -1.97 6.24
N VAL A 120 -3.10 -1.36 6.24
CA VAL A 120 -1.82 -2.10 6.26
C VAL A 120 -1.70 -2.95 7.54
N ASN A 121 -2.09 -2.42 8.70
CA ASN A 121 -2.08 -3.18 9.96
C ASN A 121 -3.08 -4.36 9.95
N VAL A 122 -4.26 -4.19 9.34
CA VAL A 122 -5.24 -5.27 9.14
C VAL A 122 -4.62 -6.37 8.28
N ALA A 123 -4.05 -6.03 7.13
CA ALA A 123 -3.37 -6.98 6.27
C ALA A 123 -2.26 -7.73 7.03
N GLN A 124 -1.41 -6.99 7.76
CA GLN A 124 -0.33 -7.56 8.57
C GLN A 124 -0.80 -8.63 9.57
N ARG A 125 -1.97 -8.44 10.19
CA ARG A 125 -2.52 -9.38 11.18
C ARG A 125 -3.16 -10.62 10.57
N MET A 126 -3.81 -10.49 9.41
CA MET A 126 -4.61 -11.58 8.82
C MET A 126 -3.81 -12.57 7.96
N ASP A 127 -2.58 -12.22 7.57
CA ASP A 127 -1.71 -13.02 6.69
C ASP A 127 -2.45 -13.66 5.49
N ASN A 128 -3.29 -12.88 4.81
CA ASN A 128 -4.15 -13.35 3.73
C ASN A 128 -3.84 -12.60 2.42
N GLN A 129 -3.59 -13.36 1.34
CA GLN A 129 -3.23 -12.78 0.04
C GLN A 129 -4.34 -11.90 -0.56
N THR A 130 -5.61 -12.28 -0.42
CA THR A 130 -6.73 -11.47 -0.93
C THR A 130 -6.78 -10.11 -0.25
N ILE A 131 -6.56 -10.07 1.07
CA ILE A 131 -6.52 -8.84 1.86
C ILE A 131 -5.32 -7.97 1.45
N ASP A 132 -4.15 -8.59 1.26
CA ASP A 132 -2.96 -7.91 0.75
C ASP A 132 -3.21 -7.25 -0.62
N GLU A 133 -3.92 -7.94 -1.52
CA GLU A 133 -4.28 -7.42 -2.85
C GLU A 133 -5.30 -6.28 -2.78
N GLU A 134 -6.29 -6.36 -1.88
CA GLU A 134 -7.25 -5.28 -1.63
C GLU A 134 -6.59 -4.03 -1.06
N VAL A 135 -5.68 -4.19 -0.09
CA VAL A 135 -4.90 -3.06 0.45
C VAL A 135 -4.03 -2.43 -0.64
N ALA A 136 -3.32 -3.25 -1.43
CA ALA A 136 -2.51 -2.73 -2.53
C ALA A 136 -3.34 -1.96 -3.55
N LYS A 137 -4.52 -2.48 -3.90
CA LYS A 137 -5.46 -1.82 -4.81
C LYS A 137 -5.90 -0.46 -4.28
N ALA A 138 -6.30 -0.38 -3.01
CA ALA A 138 -6.74 0.86 -2.39
C ALA A 138 -5.63 1.93 -2.36
N LEU A 139 -4.39 1.52 -2.06
CA LEU A 139 -3.24 2.42 -2.03
C LEU A 139 -2.88 2.94 -3.43
N ILE A 140 -2.98 2.08 -4.45
CA ILE A 140 -2.74 2.45 -5.85
C ILE A 140 -3.85 3.38 -6.36
N SER A 141 -5.11 3.08 -6.02
CA SER A 141 -6.31 3.85 -6.39
C SER A 141 -6.23 5.31 -5.92
N ASP A 142 -5.71 5.54 -4.71
CA ASP A 142 -5.46 6.89 -4.20
C ASP A 142 -4.34 7.59 -4.98
N GLY A 143 -3.24 6.88 -5.24
CA GLY A 143 -2.10 7.39 -6.00
C GLY A 143 -1.34 8.54 -5.33
N GLY A 144 -1.74 8.95 -4.13
CA GLY A 144 -1.08 9.99 -3.35
C GLY A 144 0.26 9.55 -2.78
N GLU A 145 1.15 10.52 -2.50
CA GLU A 145 2.50 10.25 -1.96
C GLU A 145 2.47 9.38 -0.70
N ILE A 146 1.49 9.60 0.17
CA ILE A 146 1.33 8.86 1.42
C ILE A 146 0.92 7.41 1.15
N ALA A 147 -0.08 7.19 0.29
CA ALA A 147 -0.57 5.86 -0.02
C ALA A 147 0.52 5.03 -0.73
N MET A 148 1.26 5.66 -1.64
CA MET A 148 2.38 5.02 -2.33
C MET A 148 3.57 4.72 -1.41
N GLY A 149 3.87 5.61 -0.44
CA GLY A 149 4.86 5.32 0.59
C GLY A 149 4.46 4.12 1.47
N LEU A 150 3.18 4.02 1.83
CA LEU A 150 2.66 2.86 2.56
C LEU A 150 2.67 1.58 1.72
N LEU A 151 2.36 1.67 0.42
CA LEU A 151 2.46 0.53 -0.50
C LEU A 151 3.90 0.02 -0.58
N GLN A 152 4.88 0.93 -0.63
CA GLN A 152 6.29 0.58 -0.62
C GLN A 152 6.68 -0.18 0.64
N THR A 153 6.35 0.34 1.83
CA THR A 153 6.63 -0.36 3.08
C THR A 153 5.93 -1.72 3.11
N HIS A 154 4.66 -1.77 2.75
CA HIS A 154 3.87 -3.01 2.75
C HIS A 154 4.43 -4.06 1.79
N ALA A 155 4.83 -3.67 0.58
CA ALA A 155 5.43 -4.57 -0.40
C ALA A 155 6.82 -5.08 0.01
N LEU A 156 7.58 -4.29 0.77
CA LEU A 156 8.86 -4.72 1.34
C LEU A 156 8.65 -5.76 2.44
N ASP A 157 7.65 -5.56 3.30
CA ASP A 157 7.30 -6.51 4.36
C ASP A 157 6.63 -7.77 3.78
N ARG A 158 5.91 -7.63 2.66
CA ARG A 158 5.14 -8.69 2.00
C ARG A 158 5.41 -8.77 0.50
N PRO A 159 6.51 -9.43 0.08
CA PRO A 159 6.91 -9.51 -1.33
C PRO A 159 5.84 -10.10 -2.27
N ARG A 160 4.91 -10.92 -1.76
CA ARG A 160 3.80 -11.47 -2.55
C ARG A 160 2.81 -10.41 -3.06
N VAL A 161 2.77 -9.22 -2.47
CA VAL A 161 1.97 -8.07 -2.94
C VAL A 161 2.48 -7.54 -4.28
N ILE A 162 3.77 -7.72 -4.55
CA ILE A 162 4.47 -7.01 -5.62
C ILE A 162 3.90 -7.33 -7.01
N PRO A 163 3.71 -8.60 -7.42
CA PRO A 163 3.19 -8.89 -8.75
C PRO A 163 1.83 -8.23 -9.02
N SER A 164 0.95 -8.24 -8.02
CA SER A 164 -0.38 -7.63 -8.08
C SER A 164 -0.30 -6.11 -8.16
N ALA A 165 0.57 -5.48 -7.34
CA ALA A 165 0.82 -4.04 -7.40
C ALA A 165 1.37 -3.60 -8.78
N ILE A 166 2.32 -4.35 -9.35
CA ILE A 166 2.86 -4.10 -10.69
C ILE A 166 1.76 -4.23 -11.76
N ALA A 167 0.96 -5.29 -11.70
CA ALA A 167 -0.10 -5.54 -12.67
C ALA A 167 -1.16 -4.42 -12.65
N MET A 168 -1.48 -3.87 -11.48
CA MET A 168 -2.42 -2.75 -11.33
C MET A 168 -1.83 -1.44 -11.88
N LEU A 169 -0.60 -1.09 -11.52
CA LEU A 169 0.10 0.10 -12.04
C LEU A 169 0.25 0.08 -13.58
N ARG A 170 0.33 -1.11 -14.20
CA ARG A 170 0.36 -1.26 -15.66
C ARG A 170 -0.99 -1.02 -16.34
N LYS A 171 -2.09 -1.33 -15.67
CA LYS A 171 -3.45 -1.27 -16.23
C LYS A 171 -4.04 0.13 -16.18
N GLU A 172 -3.70 0.92 -15.16
CA GLU A 172 -4.30 2.23 -14.96
C GLU A 172 -3.33 3.38 -15.28
N PRO A 173 -3.52 4.10 -16.41
CA PRO A 173 -2.63 5.17 -16.83
C PRO A 173 -2.65 6.38 -15.87
N THR A 174 -3.72 6.57 -15.10
CA THR A 174 -3.86 7.66 -14.13
C THR A 174 -2.88 7.56 -12.95
N TYR A 175 -2.38 6.38 -12.62
CA TYR A 175 -1.46 6.17 -11.47
C TYR A 175 0.01 6.17 -11.85
N GLN A 176 0.34 6.67 -13.03
CA GLN A 176 1.69 6.73 -13.59
C GLN A 176 2.45 7.98 -13.12
N SER A 177 2.34 8.30 -11.83
CA SER A 177 3.05 9.42 -11.20
C SER A 177 4.51 9.05 -10.91
N ALA A 178 5.38 10.06 -10.71
CA ALA A 178 6.78 9.86 -10.33
C ALA A 178 6.95 8.93 -9.11
N VAL A 179 5.97 8.93 -8.20
CA VAL A 179 5.95 8.13 -6.97
C VAL A 179 5.72 6.64 -7.26
N SER A 180 4.85 6.31 -8.20
CA SER A 180 4.64 4.93 -8.67
C SER A 180 5.86 4.36 -9.36
N ILE A 181 6.57 5.18 -10.12
CA ILE A 181 7.83 4.79 -10.73
C ILE A 181 8.88 4.54 -9.62
N GLN A 182 8.92 5.39 -8.58
CA GLN A 182 9.85 5.26 -7.47
C GLN A 182 9.61 3.99 -6.63
N PHE A 183 8.34 3.63 -6.42
CA PHE A 183 7.94 2.34 -5.86
C PHE A 183 8.51 1.17 -6.69
N LEU A 184 8.26 1.17 -8.01
CA LEU A 184 8.76 0.11 -8.91
C LEU A 184 10.28 -0.02 -8.85
N SER A 185 11.01 1.10 -8.78
CA SER A 185 12.47 1.12 -8.67
C SER A 185 12.98 0.50 -7.37
N THR A 186 12.34 0.80 -6.23
CA THR A 186 12.78 0.33 -4.92
C THR A 186 12.49 -1.15 -4.73
N VAL A 187 11.35 -1.60 -5.27
CA VAL A 187 10.95 -2.99 -5.19
C VAL A 187 11.84 -3.87 -6.08
N ALA A 188 12.22 -3.40 -7.27
CA ALA A 188 13.14 -4.11 -8.17
C ALA A 188 14.52 -4.38 -7.56
N ASP A 189 15.05 -3.42 -6.79
CA ASP A 189 16.37 -3.52 -6.17
C ASP A 189 16.43 -4.61 -5.09
N ARG A 190 15.32 -4.85 -4.37
CA ARG A 190 15.31 -5.70 -3.16
C ARG A 190 14.74 -7.11 -3.34
N THR A 191 13.83 -7.35 -4.29
CA THR A 191 13.12 -8.65 -4.39
C THR A 191 13.61 -9.57 -5.49
N GLN A 192 14.67 -9.21 -6.21
CA GLN A 192 15.19 -9.95 -7.37
C GLN A 192 14.15 -10.23 -8.47
N LEU A 193 13.00 -9.53 -8.47
CA LEU A 193 12.21 -9.34 -9.68
C LEU A 193 13.18 -9.03 -10.81
N SER A 194 13.03 -9.70 -11.95
CA SER A 194 14.00 -9.49 -13.02
C SER A 194 14.02 -7.98 -13.28
N MET A 195 15.18 -7.35 -13.10
CA MET A 195 15.34 -5.89 -13.24
C MET A 195 14.74 -5.40 -14.58
N THR A 196 14.72 -6.28 -15.57
CA THR A 196 14.01 -6.21 -16.85
C THR A 196 12.49 -6.01 -16.76
N GLU A 197 11.75 -6.69 -15.88
CA GLU A 197 10.29 -6.53 -15.75
C GLU A 197 9.89 -5.21 -15.08
N ALA A 198 10.66 -4.80 -14.07
CA ALA A 198 10.50 -3.49 -13.46
C ALA A 198 10.88 -2.39 -14.45
N ALA A 199 11.97 -2.57 -15.20
CA ALA A 199 12.41 -1.64 -16.23
C ALA A 199 11.34 -1.49 -17.32
N ASN A 200 10.85 -2.60 -17.87
CA ASN A 200 9.83 -2.59 -18.91
C ASN A 200 8.55 -1.91 -18.40
N ALA A 201 8.15 -2.13 -17.14
CA ALA A 201 7.00 -1.43 -16.56
C ALA A 201 7.22 0.09 -16.52
N VAL A 202 8.40 0.55 -16.08
CA VAL A 202 8.76 1.97 -16.03
C VAL A 202 8.81 2.58 -17.44
N PHE A 203 9.38 1.87 -18.42
CA PHE A 203 9.46 2.33 -19.81
C PHE A 203 8.10 2.37 -20.51
N ASP A 204 7.24 1.39 -20.27
CA ASP A 204 5.87 1.37 -20.81
C ASP A 204 5.03 2.52 -20.26
N ILE A 205 5.25 2.88 -18.99
CA ILE A 205 4.64 4.05 -18.35
C ILE A 205 5.16 5.35 -19.01
N ALA A 206 6.48 5.51 -19.11
CA ALA A 206 7.10 6.68 -19.72
C ALA A 206 6.69 6.90 -21.20
N ARG A 207 6.48 5.82 -21.95
CA ARG A 207 6.01 5.87 -23.36
C ARG A 207 4.58 6.38 -23.49
N LYS A 208 3.71 6.05 -22.54
CA LYS A 208 2.28 6.37 -22.60
C LYS A 208 1.95 7.80 -22.15
N GLN A 209 2.84 8.46 -21.42
CA GLN A 209 2.62 9.84 -20.92
C GLN A 209 3.82 10.77 -21.17
N PRO A 210 4.07 11.17 -22.43
CA PRO A 210 5.18 12.08 -22.77
C PRO A 210 4.99 13.53 -22.30
N SER A 211 3.78 13.91 -21.84
CA SER A 211 3.39 15.30 -21.55
C SER A 211 3.25 15.66 -20.06
N HIS A 212 3.40 14.69 -19.15
CA HIS A 212 3.50 15.01 -17.74
C HIS A 212 4.94 15.34 -17.39
N ASP A 213 5.11 16.40 -16.62
CA ASP A 213 6.37 16.88 -16.12
C ASP A 213 6.89 15.86 -15.09
N ILE A 214 7.40 14.73 -15.59
CA ILE A 214 8.05 13.68 -14.80
C ILE A 214 9.49 14.12 -14.51
N GLY A 215 9.68 15.43 -14.28
CA GLY A 215 10.91 16.21 -14.37
C GLY A 215 12.00 15.85 -13.35
N THR A 216 11.80 14.82 -12.55
CA THR A 216 12.81 14.29 -11.62
C THR A 216 12.73 12.76 -11.44
N GLY A 217 11.54 12.15 -11.55
CA GLY A 217 11.32 10.73 -11.27
C GLY A 217 11.91 9.77 -12.31
N ILE A 218 11.59 9.96 -13.60
CA ILE A 218 12.11 9.09 -14.68
C ILE A 218 13.64 9.20 -14.80
N PRO A 219 14.25 10.40 -14.75
CA PRO A 219 15.71 10.51 -14.79
C PRO A 219 16.38 9.89 -13.56
N TYR A 220 15.87 10.15 -12.34
CA TYR A 220 16.40 9.52 -11.12
C TYR A 220 16.31 8.00 -11.17
N ILE A 221 15.22 7.45 -11.72
CA ILE A 221 14.98 6.01 -11.79
C ILE A 221 15.75 5.39 -12.94
N ALA A 222 15.86 6.04 -14.09
CA ALA A 222 16.76 5.59 -15.15
C ALA A 222 18.21 5.56 -14.65
N THR A 223 18.64 6.53 -13.82
CA THR A 223 19.96 6.55 -13.19
C THR A 223 20.12 5.49 -12.10
N GLN A 224 19.17 5.34 -11.17
CA GLN A 224 19.20 4.33 -10.10
C GLN A 224 19.11 2.92 -10.67
N MET A 225 18.28 2.73 -11.71
CA MET A 225 18.23 1.48 -12.45
C MET A 225 19.53 1.28 -13.22
N ALA A 226 20.08 2.26 -13.94
CA ALA A 226 21.37 2.11 -14.60
C ALA A 226 22.51 1.81 -13.62
N GLN A 227 22.50 2.39 -12.42
CA GLN A 227 23.48 2.13 -11.35
C GLN A 227 23.28 0.75 -10.72
N SER A 228 22.05 0.37 -10.35
CA SER A 228 21.76 -0.95 -9.79
C SER A 228 21.94 -2.06 -10.84
N ILE A 229 21.61 -1.79 -12.11
CA ILE A 229 21.90 -2.65 -13.26
C ILE A 229 23.41 -2.77 -13.49
N SER A 230 24.18 -1.68 -13.40
CA SER A 230 25.65 -1.74 -13.53
C SER A 230 26.27 -2.56 -12.38
N ASN A 231 25.80 -2.33 -11.15
CA ASN A 231 26.24 -3.05 -9.95
C ASN A 231 25.81 -4.52 -9.97
N GLN A 232 24.59 -4.84 -10.39
CA GLN A 232 24.09 -6.21 -10.50
C GLN A 232 24.59 -6.91 -11.76
N ALA A 233 24.85 -6.23 -12.87
CA ALA A 233 25.55 -6.80 -14.02
C ALA A 233 26.98 -7.17 -13.61
N TYR A 234 27.64 -6.37 -12.77
CA TYR A 234 28.93 -6.74 -12.19
C TYR A 234 28.84 -8.02 -11.34
N VAL A 235 27.78 -8.18 -10.55
CA VAL A 235 27.57 -9.34 -9.65
C VAL A 235 27.04 -10.59 -10.38
N LYS A 236 26.04 -10.45 -11.26
CA LYS A 236 25.36 -11.57 -11.96
C LYS A 236 25.97 -11.94 -13.31
N THR A 237 26.85 -11.14 -13.91
CA THR A 237 27.66 -11.65 -15.04
C THR A 237 28.70 -12.67 -14.60
N GLN A 238 28.84 -12.97 -13.30
CA GLN A 238 29.50 -14.20 -12.84
C GLN A 238 28.64 -15.47 -13.07
N SER A 239 27.35 -15.33 -13.39
CA SER A 239 26.47 -16.42 -13.80
C SER A 239 26.28 -16.45 -15.33
N ASP A 240 26.24 -17.64 -15.93
CA ASP A 240 26.25 -17.92 -17.37
C ASP A 240 24.98 -17.49 -18.16
N ASP A 241 24.12 -16.63 -17.61
CA ASP A 241 22.84 -16.25 -18.23
C ASP A 241 23.00 -15.20 -19.34
N LYS A 242 23.24 -15.67 -20.57
CA LYS A 242 23.31 -14.86 -21.79
C LYS A 242 22.00 -14.16 -22.13
N GLU A 243 20.85 -14.72 -21.75
CA GLU A 243 19.54 -14.18 -22.09
C GLU A 243 19.24 -12.92 -21.28
N PHE A 244 19.61 -12.92 -20.00
CA PHE A 244 19.57 -11.72 -19.16
C PHE A 244 20.41 -10.58 -19.74
N GLY A 245 21.65 -10.85 -20.16
CA GLY A 245 22.55 -9.85 -20.76
C GLY A 245 22.05 -9.26 -22.10
N HIS A 246 21.28 -10.03 -22.89
CA HIS A 246 20.63 -9.52 -24.09
C HIS A 246 19.43 -8.63 -23.79
N ARG A 247 18.53 -9.09 -22.90
CA ARG A 247 17.35 -8.30 -22.49
C ARG A 247 17.77 -6.97 -21.85
N LEU A 248 18.81 -7.00 -21.02
CA LEU A 248 19.36 -5.80 -20.38
C LEU A 248 19.90 -4.76 -21.37
N ARG A 249 20.63 -5.21 -22.40
CA ARG A 249 21.14 -4.31 -23.44
C ARG A 249 20.02 -3.65 -24.23
N HIS A 250 18.96 -4.39 -24.53
CA HIS A 250 17.79 -3.84 -25.22
C HIS A 250 17.15 -2.72 -24.40
N VAL A 251 16.94 -2.96 -23.10
CA VAL A 251 16.36 -1.99 -22.16
C VAL A 251 17.22 -0.73 -22.07
N LEU A 252 18.54 -0.85 -21.88
CA LEU A 252 19.45 0.30 -21.78
C LEU A 252 19.53 1.09 -23.10
N GLN A 253 19.45 0.40 -24.24
CA GLN A 253 19.41 1.04 -25.55
C GLN A 253 18.12 1.85 -25.71
N GLU A 254 16.95 1.27 -25.42
CA GLU A 254 15.66 1.97 -25.51
C GLU A 254 15.59 3.17 -24.54
N ALA A 255 16.11 3.01 -23.32
CA ALA A 255 16.20 4.05 -22.32
C ALA A 255 16.96 5.29 -22.81
N SER A 256 18.05 5.09 -23.56
CA SER A 256 18.91 6.18 -24.06
C SER A 256 18.22 7.12 -25.08
N PHE A 257 17.10 6.67 -25.65
CA PHE A 257 16.31 7.44 -26.63
C PHE A 257 15.03 8.04 -26.05
N LEU A 258 14.79 7.92 -24.74
CA LEU A 258 13.62 8.54 -24.13
C LEU A 258 13.68 10.08 -24.24
N PRO A 259 12.66 10.72 -24.83
CA PRO A 259 12.66 12.17 -25.01
C PRO A 259 12.55 12.94 -23.70
N CYS A 260 12.00 12.33 -22.65
CA CYS A 260 11.81 12.89 -21.31
C CYS A 260 13.05 12.83 -20.41
N LEU A 261 14.18 12.29 -20.89
CA LEU A 261 15.43 12.26 -20.14
C LEU A 261 16.31 13.47 -20.50
N ASP A 262 16.82 14.15 -19.48
CA ASP A 262 17.87 15.15 -19.66
C ASP A 262 19.17 14.52 -20.15
N GLU A 263 19.94 15.29 -20.91
CA GLU A 263 21.15 14.79 -21.57
C GLU A 263 22.22 14.21 -20.62
N PRO A 264 22.43 14.73 -19.39
CA PRO A 264 23.31 14.10 -18.42
C PRO A 264 22.88 12.67 -18.04
N VAL A 265 21.57 12.42 -17.95
CA VAL A 265 21.04 11.10 -17.61
C VAL A 265 21.08 10.16 -18.80
N LYS A 266 20.78 10.66 -20.01
CA LYS A 266 21.00 9.90 -21.25
C LYS A 266 22.45 9.46 -21.37
N GLU A 267 23.41 10.30 -21.01
CA GLU A 267 24.83 9.94 -21.06
C GLU A 267 25.21 8.88 -20.01
N GLN A 268 24.63 8.92 -18.81
CA GLN A 268 24.80 7.86 -17.82
C GLN A 268 24.22 6.52 -18.30
N VAL A 269 23.04 6.53 -18.92
CA VAL A 269 22.42 5.34 -19.50
C VAL A 269 23.25 4.79 -20.67
N ARG A 270 23.74 5.65 -21.57
CA ARG A 270 24.65 5.27 -22.66
C ARG A 270 25.96 4.71 -22.13
N LYS A 271 26.50 5.28 -21.05
CA LYS A 271 27.68 4.75 -20.38
C LYS A 271 27.42 3.35 -19.82
N ALA A 272 26.32 3.15 -19.08
CA ALA A 272 25.95 1.83 -18.57
C ALA A 272 25.75 0.80 -19.71
N TYR A 273 25.17 1.22 -20.84
CA TYR A 273 25.07 0.39 -22.04
C TYR A 273 26.45 -0.01 -22.59
N ARG A 274 27.38 0.95 -22.72
CA ARG A 274 28.76 0.68 -23.16
C ARG A 274 29.48 -0.27 -22.20
N ASP A 275 29.43 0.00 -20.90
CA ASP A 275 30.06 -0.83 -19.88
C ASP A 275 29.50 -2.28 -19.89
N SER A 276 28.19 -2.42 -20.05
CA SER A 276 27.53 -3.73 -20.22
C SER A 276 27.98 -4.46 -21.47
N LYS A 277 28.10 -3.75 -22.60
CA LYS A 277 28.56 -4.29 -23.87
C LYS A 277 30.01 -4.79 -23.76
N ASP A 278 30.89 -3.98 -23.17
CA ASP A 278 32.29 -4.33 -22.97
C ASP A 278 32.47 -5.57 -22.08
N ILE A 279 31.68 -5.68 -20.99
CA ILE A 279 31.70 -6.86 -20.12
C ILE A 279 31.23 -8.11 -20.88
N ALA A 280 30.15 -8.00 -21.66
CA ALA A 280 29.64 -9.10 -22.46
C ALA A 280 30.63 -9.54 -23.54
N GLU A 281 31.30 -8.60 -24.20
CA GLU A 281 32.34 -8.89 -25.20
C GLU A 281 33.57 -9.54 -24.57
N ARG A 282 34.02 -9.09 -23.39
CA ARG A 282 35.14 -9.72 -22.68
C ARG A 282 34.83 -11.16 -22.24
N LYS A 283 33.63 -11.41 -21.72
CA LYS A 283 33.24 -12.73 -21.19
C LYS A 283 32.80 -13.71 -22.27
N PHE A 284 32.02 -13.26 -23.26
CA PHE A 284 31.43 -14.14 -24.27
C PHE A 284 32.13 -14.04 -25.64
N GLY A 285 32.86 -12.97 -25.91
CA GLY A 285 33.70 -12.86 -27.11
C GLY A 285 34.93 -13.78 -27.06
N GLN A 286 35.45 -14.10 -25.87
CA GLN A 286 36.50 -15.12 -25.71
C GLN A 286 36.02 -16.54 -26.07
N PHE A 287 34.72 -16.84 -25.97
CA PHE A 287 34.18 -18.15 -26.38
C PHE A 287 34.10 -18.35 -27.89
N GLN A 288 34.22 -17.29 -28.71
CA GLN A 288 34.28 -17.43 -30.17
C GLN A 288 35.69 -17.73 -30.70
N MET A 289 36.75 -17.54 -29.92
CA MET A 289 38.12 -17.88 -30.35
C MET A 289 38.57 -19.32 -30.02
N HIS A 290 37.77 -20.11 -29.29
CA HIS A 290 38.10 -21.51 -28.95
C HIS A 290 37.22 -22.56 -29.66
N ARG A 291 36.50 -22.19 -30.73
CA ARG A 291 35.78 -23.16 -31.59
C ARG A 291 36.34 -23.31 -32.99
N THR A 292 37.59 -22.92 -33.19
CA THR A 292 38.37 -23.27 -34.38
C THR A 292 39.77 -23.68 -33.95
N HIS A 293 39.88 -24.92 -33.47
CA HIS A 293 41.03 -25.81 -33.68
C HIS A 293 40.59 -27.25 -33.38
#